data_AF-A0A124H624-F1
#
_entry.id   AF-A0A124H624-F1
#
_cell.length_a   1.000
_cell.length_b   1.000
_cell.length_c   1.000
_cell.angle_alpha   90.00
_cell.angle_beta   90.00
_cell.angle_gamma   90.00
#
_symmetry.space_group_name_H-M   'P 1'
#
loop_
_entity.id
_entity.type
_entity.pdbx_description
1 polymer ?
#
loop_
_entity_poly.entity_id
_entity_poly.type
_entity_poly.pdbx_seq_one_letter_code
_entity_poly.pdbx_strand_id
1 'polypeptide(L)'
;MTALDLSSPVAVVGTGTMGQGIAQVALVAGHPVRLYDAVPGRAQDVADAIGARLDRLVEKDRLTGADRDAARARLHPAETLAELADCALVVEAVLERLDVKQELFRELEDVVREDCLLATNTSSLSVTAIGGALAHPGRFVGLHFFNPAPLLPLVEVVSGFATDVTSATRAYETARAWGKTPVACADTPGFIVNRIARPFYAEAFAVYEAQGADPATIDAVLRECGGFRMGAFELTDLIGQDVNESVTHSVWQSFFQDVRFTPSLAQRRLVESGRLGRKSGHGWYDYAEGADRPEPHTAEKARPPAYVVAEGDLGPASELLGLIREAGIQVREEDEDHGTRLVLPGGGQLALADGQTSVEFRDVVYFDLALDYRRATRIALSASQDTSAQTLAEATGLFQALGKDVSVIGDVPGMIVARTVARIVDLAHDAVAKGVATEEDIDTAMRLGVNYPLGPFEWSRRLGRNWAYALLDDLHLRDPSGRYAPSLALYRHAYATDKREGSTS
;
A
#
# COMPACT_ATOMS: atom_id res chain seq x y z
N MET A 1 -0.92 -6.00 32.11
CA MET A 1 -0.20 -5.55 30.91
C MET A 1 -0.96 -4.36 30.39
N THR A 2 -0.36 -3.19 30.50
CA THR A 2 -1.08 -1.92 30.47
C THR A 2 -0.34 -0.94 29.58
N ALA A 3 -1.09 -0.15 28.84
CA ALA A 3 -0.61 1.08 28.21
C ALA A 3 0.12 1.96 29.24
N LEU A 4 0.88 2.94 28.75
CA LEU A 4 1.41 3.99 29.61
C LEU A 4 0.29 4.69 30.38
N ASP A 5 0.55 4.97 31.66
CA ASP A 5 -0.34 5.81 32.45
C ASP A 5 -0.35 7.24 31.87
N LEU A 6 -1.52 7.89 31.83
CA LEU A 6 -1.64 9.23 31.24
C LEU A 6 -0.84 10.30 31.97
N SER A 7 -0.48 10.09 33.24
CA SER A 7 0.43 10.98 33.97
C SER A 7 1.90 10.80 33.59
N SER A 8 2.25 9.72 32.89
CA SER A 8 3.62 9.44 32.46
C SER A 8 4.04 10.37 31.33
N PRO A 9 5.17 11.10 31.46
CA PRO A 9 5.67 11.95 30.40
C PRO A 9 6.15 11.16 29.17
N VAL A 10 5.86 11.69 27.98
CA VAL A 10 6.31 11.17 26.69
C VAL A 10 7.24 12.20 26.04
N ALA A 11 8.45 11.78 25.68
CA ALA A 11 9.36 12.60 24.90
C ALA A 11 9.18 12.36 23.40
N VAL A 12 9.23 13.42 22.61
CA VAL A 12 9.37 13.35 21.15
C VAL A 12 10.64 14.07 20.76
N VAL A 13 11.55 13.35 20.11
CA VAL A 13 12.87 13.83 19.73
C VAL A 13 12.91 14.05 18.22
N GLY A 14 13.05 15.31 17.81
CA GLY A 14 12.98 15.76 16.42
C GLY A 14 11.69 16.54 16.16
N THR A 15 11.81 17.75 15.62
CA THR A 15 10.68 18.67 15.42
C THR A 15 10.22 18.81 13.96
N GLY A 16 10.63 17.88 13.09
CA GLY A 16 10.12 17.76 11.73
C GLY A 16 8.64 17.35 11.67
N THR A 17 8.03 17.33 10.48
CA THR A 17 6.58 17.09 10.29
C THR A 17 6.04 15.90 11.09
N MET A 18 6.75 14.76 11.09
CA MET A 18 6.34 13.57 11.85
C MET A 18 6.41 13.78 13.36
N GLY A 19 7.51 14.33 13.89
CA GLY A 19 7.65 14.63 15.31
C GLY A 19 6.57 15.56 15.82
N GLN A 20 6.20 16.59 15.05
CA GLN A 20 5.08 17.48 15.42
C GLN A 20 3.74 16.73 15.50
N GLY A 21 3.50 15.83 14.54
CA GLY A 21 2.29 15.02 14.49
C GLY A 21 2.21 14.03 15.65
N ILE A 22 3.33 13.35 15.96
CA ILE A 22 3.42 12.38 17.07
C ILE A 22 3.26 13.09 18.42
N ALA A 23 3.92 14.24 18.61
CA ALA A 23 3.75 15.06 19.81
C ALA A 23 2.28 15.48 19.99
N GLN A 24 1.61 15.91 18.92
CA GLN A 24 0.18 16.23 18.97
C GLN A 24 -0.68 15.02 19.35
N VAL A 25 -0.39 13.82 18.82
CA VAL A 25 -1.12 12.58 19.17
C VAL A 25 -0.99 12.27 20.66
N ALA A 26 0.23 12.24 21.19
CA ALA A 26 0.46 11.96 22.62
C ALA A 26 -0.20 13.02 23.53
N LEU A 27 -0.15 14.30 23.12
CA LEU A 27 -0.71 15.41 23.88
C LEU A 27 -2.25 15.36 23.98
N VAL A 28 -2.91 15.06 22.86
CA VAL A 28 -4.37 14.90 22.77
C VAL A 28 -4.82 13.64 23.49
N ALA A 29 -4.00 12.58 23.52
CA ALA A 29 -4.27 11.38 24.32
C ALA A 29 -4.21 11.66 25.84
N GLY A 30 -3.55 12.74 26.27
CA GLY A 30 -3.57 13.21 27.66
C GLY A 30 -2.21 13.24 28.36
N HIS A 31 -1.12 12.86 27.69
CA HIS A 31 0.21 12.82 28.30
C HIS A 31 0.82 14.21 28.48
N PRO A 32 1.64 14.43 29.53
CA PRO A 32 2.72 15.42 29.50
C PRO A 32 3.67 15.09 28.35
N VAL A 33 4.00 16.07 27.51
CA VAL A 33 4.88 15.87 26.35
C VAL A 33 6.12 16.75 26.49
N ARG A 34 7.29 16.11 26.43
CA ARG A 34 8.59 16.79 26.27
C ARG A 34 8.94 16.81 24.78
N LEU A 35 9.22 17.99 24.24
CA LEU A 35 9.61 18.12 22.84
C LEU A 35 11.06 18.60 22.77
N TYR A 36 11.91 17.86 22.07
CA TYR A 36 13.34 18.19 21.97
C TYR A 36 13.79 18.27 20.51
N ASP A 37 14.70 19.19 20.23
CA ASP A 37 15.44 19.29 18.97
C ASP A 37 16.88 19.72 19.26
N ALA A 38 17.84 19.22 18.48
CA ALA A 38 19.24 19.61 18.63
C ALA A 38 19.48 21.09 18.23
N VAL A 39 18.60 21.67 17.41
CA VAL A 39 18.71 23.08 17.02
C VAL A 39 18.03 23.97 18.08
N PRO A 40 18.77 24.87 18.75
CA PRO A 40 18.22 25.74 19.78
C PRO A 40 17.01 26.54 19.29
N GLY A 41 15.99 26.66 20.14
CA GLY A 41 14.75 27.39 19.85
C GLY A 41 13.71 26.61 19.03
N ARG A 42 14.09 25.58 18.26
CA ARG A 42 13.12 24.85 17.41
C ARG A 42 12.04 24.14 18.20
N ALA A 43 12.37 23.56 19.36
CA ALA A 43 11.39 22.92 20.23
C ALA A 43 10.30 23.91 20.68
N GLN A 44 10.67 25.15 21.01
CA GLN A 44 9.74 26.20 21.38
C GLN A 44 8.86 26.62 20.20
N ASP A 45 9.46 26.93 19.05
CA ASP A 45 8.73 27.32 17.83
C ASP A 45 7.67 26.28 17.43
N VAL A 46 8.05 25.00 17.55
CA VAL A 46 7.16 23.90 17.21
C VAL A 46 6.07 23.69 18.27
N ALA A 47 6.35 23.88 19.55
CA ALA A 47 5.32 23.83 20.57
C ALA A 47 4.24 24.91 20.33
N ASP A 48 4.66 26.11 19.94
CA ASP A 48 3.74 27.18 19.56
C ASP A 48 2.92 26.81 18.31
N ALA A 49 3.55 26.20 17.30
CA ALA A 49 2.88 25.71 16.10
C ALA A 49 1.87 24.59 16.38
N ILE A 50 2.20 23.63 17.26
CA ILE A 50 1.26 22.59 17.71
C ILE A 50 0.09 23.25 18.42
N GLY A 51 0.36 24.20 19.30
CA GLY A 51 -0.66 25.01 19.94
C GLY A 51 -1.63 25.64 18.94
N ALA A 52 -1.12 26.35 17.94
CA ALA A 52 -1.94 26.96 16.90
C ALA A 52 -2.77 25.94 16.10
N ARG A 53 -2.28 24.71 15.92
CA ARG A 53 -3.08 23.63 15.32
C ARG A 53 -4.22 23.17 16.22
N LEU A 54 -4.01 23.11 17.53
CA LEU A 54 -5.08 22.80 18.48
C LEU A 54 -6.18 23.88 18.45
N ASP A 55 -5.82 25.15 18.30
CA ASP A 55 -6.81 26.24 18.14
C ASP A 55 -7.69 26.00 16.91
N ARG A 56 -7.09 25.61 15.78
CA ARG A 56 -7.84 25.24 14.56
C ARG A 56 -8.73 24.01 14.73
N LEU A 57 -8.43 23.12 15.68
CA LEU A 57 -9.33 22.00 16.01
C LEU A 57 -10.54 22.48 16.80
N VAL A 58 -10.36 23.47 17.68
CA VAL A 58 -11.47 24.14 18.39
C VAL A 58 -12.37 24.89 17.41
N GLU A 59 -11.79 25.65 16.47
CA GLU A 59 -12.54 26.35 15.42
C GLU A 59 -13.37 25.41 14.53
N LYS A 60 -12.98 24.15 14.43
CA LYS A 60 -13.67 23.10 13.66
C LYS A 60 -14.57 22.21 14.51
N ASP A 61 -14.82 22.58 15.78
CA ASP A 61 -15.60 21.80 16.75
C ASP A 61 -15.09 20.35 16.95
N ARG A 62 -13.78 20.13 16.73
CA ARG A 62 -13.12 18.82 16.91
C ARG A 62 -12.41 18.67 18.26
N LEU A 63 -12.30 19.75 19.02
CA LEU A 63 -11.69 19.80 20.35
C LEU A 63 -12.38 20.90 21.16
N THR A 64 -12.61 20.71 22.45
CA THR A 64 -13.16 21.80 23.29
C THR A 64 -12.07 22.81 23.66
N GLY A 65 -12.45 24.05 23.97
CA GLY A 65 -11.50 25.06 24.45
C GLY A 65 -10.77 24.64 25.72
N ALA A 66 -11.47 23.96 26.64
CA ALA A 66 -10.89 23.43 27.87
C ALA A 66 -9.86 22.32 27.61
N ASP A 67 -10.17 21.38 26.71
CA ASP A 67 -9.23 20.32 26.33
C ASP A 67 -8.00 20.87 25.63
N ARG A 68 -8.18 21.91 24.81
CA ARG A 68 -7.09 22.65 24.16
C ARG A 68 -6.17 23.31 25.19
N ASP A 69 -6.73 24.01 26.17
CA ASP A 69 -5.94 24.67 27.23
C ASP A 69 -5.19 23.66 28.09
N ALA A 70 -5.86 22.56 28.45
CA ALA A 70 -5.25 21.47 29.21
C ALA A 70 -4.12 20.77 28.41
N ALA A 71 -4.31 20.54 27.11
CA ALA A 71 -3.28 20.00 26.22
C ALA A 71 -2.08 20.95 26.14
N ARG A 72 -2.29 22.25 25.92
CA ARG A 72 -1.18 23.22 25.88
C ARG A 72 -0.38 23.26 27.18
N ALA A 73 -1.04 23.17 28.34
CA ALA A 73 -0.38 23.18 29.64
C ALA A 73 0.55 21.96 29.88
N ARG A 74 0.33 20.87 29.13
CA ARG A 74 1.12 19.63 29.18
C ARG A 74 2.27 19.59 28.17
N LEU A 75 2.37 20.57 27.27
CA LEU A 75 3.40 20.60 26.23
C LEU A 75 4.59 21.44 26.71
N HIS A 76 5.75 20.79 26.78
CA HIS A 76 6.95 21.40 27.34
C HIS A 76 8.13 21.22 26.39
N PRO A 77 8.60 22.30 25.75
CA PRO A 77 9.89 22.31 25.07
C PRO A 77 11.01 21.99 26.05
N ALA A 78 11.92 21.10 25.65
CA ALA A 78 13.13 20.77 26.39
C ALA A 78 14.34 21.38 25.66
N GLU A 79 15.26 22.00 26.40
CA GLU A 79 16.49 22.57 25.84
C GLU A 79 17.62 21.55 25.74
N THR A 80 17.59 20.54 26.63
CA THR A 80 18.63 19.51 26.73
C THR A 80 18.02 18.12 26.83
N LEU A 81 18.79 17.09 26.43
CA LEU A 81 18.37 15.69 26.61
C LEU A 81 18.14 15.34 28.08
N ALA A 82 18.89 15.95 29.01
CA ALA A 82 18.78 15.71 30.44
C ALA A 82 17.36 15.98 31.00
N GLU A 83 16.60 16.88 30.38
CA GLU A 83 15.22 17.19 30.75
C GLU A 83 14.22 16.09 30.35
N LEU A 84 14.69 15.04 29.65
CA LEU A 84 13.89 13.87 29.28
C LEU A 84 14.02 12.72 30.28
N ALA A 85 14.83 12.87 31.34
CA ALA A 85 15.18 11.80 32.28
C ALA A 85 13.96 11.15 32.97
N ASP A 86 12.88 11.90 33.20
CA ASP A 86 11.64 11.42 33.85
C ASP A 86 10.65 10.74 32.89
N CYS A 87 10.91 10.79 31.57
CA CYS A 87 9.99 10.25 30.56
C CYS A 87 9.87 8.73 30.65
N ALA A 88 8.66 8.22 30.40
CA ALA A 88 8.38 6.79 30.36
C ALA A 88 8.44 6.20 28.94
N LEU A 89 8.37 7.06 27.93
CA LEU A 89 8.53 6.73 26.51
C LEU A 89 9.26 7.87 25.81
N VAL A 90 10.23 7.53 24.97
CA VAL A 90 10.85 8.44 24.00
C VAL A 90 10.50 7.96 22.59
N VAL A 91 9.98 8.84 21.74
CA VAL A 91 9.75 8.58 20.31
C VAL A 91 10.67 9.46 19.47
N GLU A 92 11.62 8.83 18.78
CA GLU A 92 12.57 9.47 17.90
C GLU A 92 12.01 9.64 16.48
N ALA A 93 12.12 10.86 15.93
CA ALA A 93 11.73 11.25 14.58
C ALA A 93 12.71 12.30 13.98
N VAL A 94 14.00 12.04 14.11
CA VAL A 94 15.12 12.82 13.55
C VAL A 94 15.53 12.30 12.17
N LEU A 95 16.67 12.80 11.66
CA LEU A 95 17.23 12.44 10.36
C LEU A 95 17.35 10.92 10.18
N GLU A 96 16.97 10.44 8.99
CA GLU A 96 16.97 9.02 8.63
C GLU A 96 18.40 8.52 8.31
N ARG A 97 19.27 8.51 9.32
CA ARG A 97 20.67 8.05 9.25
C ARG A 97 21.00 7.16 10.43
N LEU A 98 21.56 5.98 10.16
CA LEU A 98 21.83 4.97 11.19
C LEU A 98 22.80 5.47 12.26
N ASP A 99 23.90 6.10 11.85
CA ASP A 99 24.93 6.63 12.76
C ASP A 99 24.35 7.70 13.70
N VAL A 100 23.58 8.64 13.16
CA VAL A 100 22.90 9.69 13.93
C VAL A 100 21.93 9.09 14.95
N LYS A 101 21.13 8.10 14.55
CA LYS A 101 20.16 7.47 15.46
C LYS A 101 20.88 6.65 16.55
N GLN A 102 21.93 5.91 16.21
CA GLN A 102 22.70 5.14 17.19
C GLN A 102 23.41 6.04 18.22
N GLU A 103 23.98 7.17 17.79
CA GLU A 103 24.55 8.17 18.69
C GLU A 103 23.48 8.73 19.63
N LEU A 104 22.37 9.21 19.08
CA LEU A 104 21.27 9.76 19.87
C LEU A 104 20.69 8.76 20.88
N PHE A 105 20.50 7.50 20.48
CA PHE A 105 19.93 6.49 21.36
C PHE A 105 20.87 6.10 22.50
N ARG A 106 22.20 6.11 22.31
CA ARG A 106 23.16 5.94 23.41
C ARG A 106 23.06 7.09 24.41
N GLU A 107 23.03 8.32 23.94
CA GLU A 107 22.89 9.49 24.81
C GLU A 107 21.56 9.49 25.58
N LEU A 108 20.46 9.11 24.92
CA LEU A 108 19.17 8.94 25.57
C LEU A 108 19.20 7.83 26.62
N GLU A 109 19.85 6.69 26.32
CA GLU A 109 19.93 5.55 27.24
C GLU A 109 20.64 5.89 28.55
N ASP A 110 21.68 6.71 28.49
CA ASP A 110 22.43 7.21 29.66
C ASP A 110 21.62 8.20 30.52
N VAL A 111 20.59 8.83 29.93
CA VAL A 111 19.79 9.89 30.57
C VAL A 111 18.49 9.37 31.15
N VAL A 112 17.75 8.54 30.40
CA VAL A 112 16.42 8.08 30.81
C VAL A 112 16.51 6.90 31.77
N ARG A 113 15.47 6.75 32.62
CA ARG A 113 15.36 5.61 33.55
C ARG A 113 15.41 4.27 32.81
N GLU A 114 15.93 3.21 33.46
CA GLU A 114 16.04 1.86 32.90
C GLU A 114 14.71 1.25 32.41
N ASP A 115 13.57 1.68 32.98
CA ASP A 115 12.22 1.24 32.61
C ASP A 115 11.55 2.10 31.52
N CYS A 116 12.24 3.12 31.02
CA CYS A 116 11.80 3.94 29.90
C CYS A 116 11.80 3.14 28.60
N LEU A 117 10.70 3.20 27.86
CA LEU A 117 10.55 2.60 26.54
C LEU A 117 11.20 3.53 25.50
N LEU A 118 12.09 3.00 24.67
CA LEU A 118 12.74 3.75 23.60
C LEU A 118 12.14 3.32 22.27
N ALA A 119 11.65 4.28 21.49
CA ALA A 119 10.99 4.01 20.22
C ALA A 119 11.53 4.89 19.10
N THR A 120 11.60 4.34 17.89
CA THR A 120 11.93 5.09 16.66
C THR A 120 10.75 5.08 15.68
N ASN A 121 10.49 6.21 15.03
CA ASN A 121 9.55 6.35 13.92
C ASN A 121 10.22 6.07 12.56
N THR A 122 11.41 5.47 12.53
CA THR A 122 12.10 5.07 11.28
C THR A 122 11.14 4.36 10.32
N SER A 123 11.30 4.63 9.03
CA SER A 123 10.48 4.03 7.95
C SER A 123 11.27 3.06 7.08
N SER A 124 12.60 3.10 7.19
CA SER A 124 13.54 2.46 6.27
C SER A 124 14.72 1.75 6.94
N LEU A 125 15.17 2.23 8.10
CA LEU A 125 16.27 1.63 8.84
C LEU A 125 15.79 0.48 9.73
N SER A 126 16.63 -0.56 9.85
CA SER A 126 16.39 -1.69 10.73
C SER A 126 16.35 -1.25 12.20
N VAL A 127 15.27 -1.63 12.89
CA VAL A 127 15.11 -1.43 14.34
C VAL A 127 16.18 -2.20 15.11
N THR A 128 16.55 -3.39 14.63
CA THR A 128 17.65 -4.19 15.17
C THR A 128 18.99 -3.47 15.05
N ALA A 129 19.27 -2.86 13.90
CA ALA A 129 20.52 -2.14 13.69
C ALA A 129 20.62 -0.90 14.59
N ILE A 130 19.53 -0.14 14.75
CA ILE A 130 19.52 1.02 15.66
C ILE A 130 19.68 0.57 17.11
N GLY A 131 18.87 -0.40 17.54
CA GLY A 131 18.90 -0.93 18.91
C GLY A 131 20.21 -1.63 19.28
N GLY A 132 20.98 -2.12 18.30
CA GLY A 132 22.26 -2.77 18.54
C GLY A 132 23.35 -1.88 19.16
N ALA A 133 23.14 -0.56 19.22
CA ALA A 133 24.04 0.36 19.92
C ALA A 133 23.73 0.50 21.42
N LEU A 134 22.60 -0.04 21.90
CA LEU A 134 22.13 0.08 23.27
C LEU A 134 22.69 -1.02 24.18
N ALA A 135 22.88 -0.70 25.45
CA ALA A 135 23.20 -1.65 26.52
C ALA A 135 21.97 -2.50 26.90
N HIS A 136 20.76 -1.94 26.84
CA HIS A 136 19.50 -2.60 27.16
C HIS A 136 18.53 -2.59 25.97
N PRO A 137 18.86 -3.30 24.86
CA PRO A 137 18.05 -3.26 23.64
C PRO A 137 16.65 -3.90 23.77
N GLY A 138 16.37 -4.63 24.86
CA GLY A 138 15.05 -5.21 25.16
C GLY A 138 13.91 -4.20 25.27
N ARG A 139 14.22 -2.95 25.64
CA ARG A 139 13.25 -1.85 25.74
C ARG A 139 13.18 -0.98 24.48
N PHE A 140 13.79 -1.41 23.37
CA PHE A 140 13.79 -0.69 22.12
C PHE A 140 12.78 -1.26 21.13
N VAL A 141 11.97 -0.40 20.52
CA VAL A 141 10.90 -0.78 19.56
C VAL A 141 10.87 0.18 18.37
N GLY A 142 10.36 -0.27 17.23
CA GLY A 142 9.83 0.65 16.22
C GLY A 142 8.39 1.02 16.57
N LEU A 143 8.06 2.31 16.45
CA LEU A 143 6.71 2.84 16.59
C LEU A 143 6.43 3.75 15.40
N HIS A 144 6.15 3.13 14.26
CA HIS A 144 6.10 3.80 12.96
C HIS A 144 4.69 4.34 12.67
N PHE A 145 4.57 5.66 12.71
CA PHE A 145 3.38 6.42 12.35
C PHE A 145 3.39 6.80 10.87
N PHE A 146 2.21 6.97 10.29
CA PHE A 146 2.06 7.36 8.88
C PHE A 146 1.71 8.85 8.76
N ASN A 147 2.25 9.52 7.74
CA ASN A 147 2.04 10.95 7.53
C ASN A 147 0.67 11.24 6.86
N PRO A 148 -0.18 12.14 7.41
CA PRO A 148 -0.03 12.87 8.68
C PRO A 148 -0.42 12.07 9.93
N ALA A 149 0.47 12.02 10.92
CA ALA A 149 0.30 11.17 12.12
C ALA A 149 -1.00 11.42 12.90
N PRO A 150 -1.54 12.65 13.05
CA PRO A 150 -2.83 12.85 13.74
C PRO A 150 -4.04 12.31 12.97
N LEU A 151 -3.95 12.19 11.64
CA LEU A 151 -5.08 11.81 10.78
C LEU A 151 -5.10 10.33 10.45
N LEU A 152 -3.93 9.75 10.19
CA LEU A 152 -3.86 8.33 9.83
C LEU A 152 -3.99 7.45 11.10
N PRO A 153 -4.85 6.41 11.06
CA PRO A 153 -5.13 5.60 12.24
C PRO A 153 -4.06 4.52 12.48
N LEU A 154 -3.34 4.08 11.46
CA LEU A 154 -2.39 2.98 11.55
C LEU A 154 -1.09 3.39 12.28
N VAL A 155 -0.57 2.46 13.09
CA VAL A 155 0.82 2.48 13.62
C VAL A 155 1.40 1.08 13.50
N GLU A 156 2.60 0.94 12.93
CA GLU A 156 3.32 -0.34 12.95
C GLU A 156 4.20 -0.39 14.20
N VAL A 157 3.98 -1.40 15.05
CA VAL A 157 4.80 -1.70 16.22
C VAL A 157 5.81 -2.76 15.81
N VAL A 158 7.06 -2.35 15.63
CA VAL A 158 8.11 -3.17 15.03
C VAL A 158 9.02 -3.72 16.11
N SER A 159 9.13 -5.05 16.18
CA SER A 159 10.05 -5.73 17.09
C SER A 159 11.38 -5.99 16.38
N GLY A 160 12.45 -5.38 16.89
CA GLY A 160 13.82 -5.76 16.54
C GLY A 160 14.18 -7.12 17.14
N PHE A 161 15.34 -7.65 16.75
CA PHE A 161 15.78 -8.99 17.18
C PHE A 161 15.88 -9.15 18.71
N ALA A 162 16.25 -8.08 19.41
CA ALA A 162 16.43 -8.08 20.86
C ALA A 162 15.23 -7.51 21.63
N THR A 163 14.18 -7.03 20.95
CA THR A 163 13.02 -6.39 21.58
C THR A 163 12.27 -7.37 22.49
N ASP A 164 12.04 -6.99 23.74
CA ASP A 164 11.23 -7.78 24.66
C ASP A 164 9.75 -7.75 24.27
N VAL A 165 9.08 -8.90 24.36
CA VAL A 165 7.64 -9.02 24.12
C VAL A 165 6.83 -8.05 24.99
N THR A 166 7.27 -7.83 26.23
CA THR A 166 6.63 -6.89 27.16
C THR A 166 6.75 -5.44 26.67
N SER A 167 7.90 -5.06 26.11
CA SER A 167 8.15 -3.72 25.54
C SER A 167 7.29 -3.48 24.30
N ALA A 168 7.26 -4.44 23.37
CA ALA A 168 6.40 -4.40 22.19
C ALA A 168 4.91 -4.33 22.57
N THR A 169 4.49 -5.14 23.55
CA THR A 169 3.10 -5.12 24.06
C THR A 169 2.74 -3.78 24.68
N ARG A 170 3.64 -3.18 25.47
CA ARG A 170 3.43 -1.85 26.08
C ARG A 170 3.32 -0.76 25.01
N ALA A 171 4.15 -0.81 23.97
CA ALA A 171 4.08 0.09 22.83
C ALA A 171 2.74 -0.04 22.08
N TYR A 172 2.33 -1.29 21.82
CA TYR A 172 1.06 -1.63 21.16
C TYR A 172 -0.14 -1.08 21.94
N GLU A 173 -0.28 -1.43 23.22
CA GLU A 173 -1.41 -0.95 24.03
C GLU A 173 -1.39 0.57 24.21
N THR A 174 -0.21 1.19 24.23
CA THR A 174 -0.08 2.66 24.27
C THR A 174 -0.61 3.30 22.99
N ALA A 175 -0.19 2.83 21.81
CA ALA A 175 -0.70 3.33 20.54
C ALA A 175 -2.22 3.14 20.43
N ARG A 176 -2.73 1.99 20.86
CA ARG A 176 -4.17 1.71 20.92
C ARG A 176 -4.91 2.70 21.84
N ALA A 177 -4.37 2.96 23.03
CA ALA A 177 -4.93 3.93 23.97
C ALA A 177 -4.93 5.36 23.42
N TRP A 178 -4.01 5.69 22.51
CA TRP A 178 -3.99 6.97 21.79
C TRP A 178 -5.02 7.05 20.63
N GLY A 179 -5.92 6.07 20.52
CA GLY A 179 -6.92 6.00 19.47
C GLY A 179 -6.37 5.58 18.10
N LYS A 180 -5.18 4.96 18.08
CA LYS A 180 -4.61 4.34 16.88
C LYS A 180 -5.03 2.89 16.75
N THR A 181 -4.83 2.34 15.56
CA THR A 181 -4.94 0.92 15.26
C THR A 181 -3.52 0.39 15.07
N PRO A 182 -2.88 -0.12 16.13
CA PRO A 182 -1.56 -0.70 16.00
C PRO A 182 -1.62 -2.08 15.34
N VAL A 183 -0.60 -2.40 14.55
CA VAL A 183 -0.33 -3.73 14.00
C VAL A 183 1.07 -4.15 14.43
N ALA A 184 1.26 -5.43 14.75
CA ALA A 184 2.56 -5.93 15.19
C ALA A 184 3.34 -6.52 14.01
N CYS A 185 4.64 -6.20 13.91
CA CYS A 185 5.50 -6.83 12.93
C CYS A 185 6.95 -7.02 13.39
N ALA A 186 7.65 -7.95 12.75
CA ALA A 186 9.08 -8.14 12.88
C ALA A 186 9.85 -7.11 12.04
N ASP A 187 11.04 -6.76 12.52
CA ASP A 187 12.00 -5.90 11.82
C ASP A 187 12.50 -6.55 10.52
N THR A 188 11.79 -6.30 9.43
CA THR A 188 12.17 -6.67 8.08
C THR A 188 12.08 -5.44 7.17
N PRO A 189 12.86 -5.38 6.06
CA PRO A 189 12.89 -4.17 5.24
C PRO A 189 11.50 -3.76 4.74
N GLY A 190 11.12 -2.51 5.03
CA GLY A 190 9.82 -1.96 4.68
C GLY A 190 8.63 -2.44 5.53
N PHE A 191 8.88 -3.14 6.64
CA PHE A 191 7.89 -3.62 7.59
C PHE A 191 6.72 -4.35 6.89
N ILE A 192 5.48 -3.90 7.08
CA ILE A 192 4.32 -4.40 6.35
C ILE A 192 4.02 -3.48 5.16
N VAL A 193 3.66 -2.22 5.44
CA VAL A 193 3.03 -1.35 4.44
C VAL A 193 4.00 -1.02 3.31
N ASN A 194 5.21 -0.57 3.63
CA ASN A 194 6.16 -0.14 2.60
C ASN A 194 6.59 -1.31 1.71
N ARG A 195 6.71 -2.52 2.27
CA ARG A 195 7.02 -3.77 1.55
C ARG A 195 5.88 -4.19 0.61
N ILE A 196 4.67 -4.36 1.14
CA ILE A 196 3.53 -4.93 0.39
C ILE A 196 2.93 -3.91 -0.58
N ALA A 197 3.12 -2.61 -0.36
CA ALA A 197 2.69 -1.57 -1.30
C ALA A 197 3.59 -1.44 -2.55
N ARG A 198 4.82 -1.98 -2.56
CA ARG A 198 5.74 -1.78 -3.69
C ARG A 198 5.16 -2.20 -5.05
N PRO A 199 4.49 -3.36 -5.20
CA PRO A 199 3.94 -3.77 -6.49
C PRO A 199 2.88 -2.81 -7.04
N PHE A 200 2.13 -2.09 -6.21
CA PHE A 200 1.13 -1.15 -6.68
C PHE A 200 1.73 -0.08 -7.60
N TYR A 201 2.90 0.46 -7.24
CA TYR A 201 3.63 1.40 -8.08
C TYR A 201 4.39 0.68 -9.20
N ALA A 202 5.10 -0.39 -8.83
CA ALA A 202 6.04 -1.04 -9.72
C ALA A 202 5.36 -1.70 -10.92
N GLU A 203 4.15 -2.25 -10.76
CA GLU A 203 3.39 -2.86 -11.85
C GLU A 203 2.78 -1.81 -12.79
N ALA A 204 2.28 -0.69 -12.24
CA ALA A 204 1.81 0.43 -13.06
C ALA A 204 2.94 1.01 -13.94
N PHE A 205 4.14 1.17 -13.36
CA PHE A 205 5.32 1.62 -14.12
C PHE A 205 5.78 0.59 -15.15
N ALA A 206 5.70 -0.71 -14.83
CA ALA A 206 6.05 -1.76 -15.79
C ALA A 206 5.10 -1.76 -17.00
N VAL A 207 3.79 -1.58 -16.79
CA VAL A 207 2.81 -1.45 -17.90
C VAL A 207 3.12 -0.23 -18.76
N TYR A 208 3.45 0.91 -18.14
CA TYR A 208 3.85 2.12 -18.88
C TYR A 208 5.15 1.95 -19.66
N GLU A 209 6.18 1.36 -19.05
CA GLU A 209 7.47 1.11 -19.70
C GLU A 209 7.35 0.10 -20.86
N ALA A 210 6.41 -0.85 -20.76
CA ALA A 210 6.04 -1.77 -21.84
C ALA A 210 5.15 -1.12 -22.92
N GLN A 211 4.85 0.19 -22.80
CA GLN A 211 3.95 0.93 -23.68
C GLN A 211 2.54 0.34 -23.76
N GLY A 212 2.08 -0.31 -22.68
CA GLY A 212 0.74 -0.88 -22.61
C GLY A 212 -0.35 0.19 -22.54
N ALA A 213 -0.13 1.26 -21.76
CA ALA A 213 -1.05 2.37 -21.64
C ALA A 213 -0.35 3.62 -21.12
N ASP A 214 -0.95 4.79 -21.37
CA ASP A 214 -0.49 6.04 -20.78
C ASP A 214 -0.87 6.14 -19.28
N PRO A 215 -0.20 7.03 -18.50
CA PRO A 215 -0.45 7.18 -17.06
C PRO A 215 -1.91 7.44 -16.69
N ALA A 216 -2.63 8.27 -17.45
CA ALA A 216 -4.02 8.62 -17.12
C ALA A 216 -4.94 7.41 -17.29
N THR A 217 -4.73 6.62 -18.35
CA THR A 217 -5.44 5.36 -18.56
C THR A 217 -5.16 4.35 -17.45
N ILE A 218 -3.90 4.15 -17.07
CA ILE A 218 -3.54 3.19 -16.01
C ILE A 218 -4.15 3.61 -14.67
N ASP A 219 -4.06 4.89 -14.32
CA ASP A 219 -4.64 5.42 -13.09
C ASP A 219 -6.17 5.28 -13.06
N ALA A 220 -6.84 5.58 -14.18
CA ALA A 220 -8.28 5.41 -14.29
C ALA A 220 -8.69 3.94 -14.11
N VAL A 221 -7.98 2.98 -14.73
CA VAL A 221 -8.25 1.55 -14.59
C VAL A 221 -8.05 1.08 -13.14
N LEU A 222 -6.94 1.45 -12.49
CA LEU A 222 -6.71 1.11 -11.08
C LEU A 222 -7.83 1.63 -10.17
N ARG A 223 -8.33 2.84 -10.44
CA ARG A 223 -9.34 3.51 -9.60
C ARG A 223 -10.75 2.98 -9.86
N GLU A 224 -11.15 2.91 -11.13
CA GLU A 224 -12.54 2.67 -11.57
C GLU A 224 -12.85 1.20 -11.84
N CYS A 225 -11.83 0.37 -12.08
CA CYS A 225 -11.93 -1.08 -12.21
C CYS A 225 -11.42 -1.78 -10.94
N GLY A 226 -10.20 -1.43 -10.50
CA GLY A 226 -9.54 -2.02 -9.33
C GLY A 226 -10.05 -1.52 -7.97
N GLY A 227 -10.82 -0.43 -7.95
CA GLY A 227 -11.40 0.15 -6.74
C GLY A 227 -10.41 0.83 -5.79
N PHE A 228 -9.16 1.05 -6.22
CA PHE A 228 -8.19 1.82 -5.45
C PHE A 228 -8.65 3.28 -5.33
N ARG A 229 -8.32 3.95 -4.23
CA ARG A 229 -8.75 5.34 -3.99
C ARG A 229 -8.12 6.34 -4.98
N MET A 230 -6.90 6.05 -5.43
CA MET A 230 -6.10 6.89 -6.32
C MET A 230 -5.26 5.98 -7.21
N GLY A 231 -4.96 6.41 -8.43
CA GLY A 231 -4.04 5.69 -9.30
C GLY A 231 -2.59 5.81 -8.84
N ALA A 232 -1.72 4.93 -9.33
CA ALA A 232 -0.31 4.88 -8.93
C ALA A 232 0.49 6.12 -9.35
N PHE A 233 0.25 6.67 -10.55
CA PHE A 233 0.97 7.84 -11.03
C PHE A 233 0.55 9.10 -10.25
N GLU A 234 -0.75 9.31 -10.07
CA GLU A 234 -1.31 10.38 -9.26
C GLU A 234 -0.82 10.32 -7.80
N LEU A 235 -0.77 9.11 -7.24
CA LEU A 235 -0.34 8.91 -5.86
C LEU A 235 1.14 9.21 -5.67
N THR A 236 2.00 8.78 -6.60
CA THR A 236 3.43 9.10 -6.53
C THR A 236 3.72 10.58 -6.75
N ASP A 237 2.93 11.28 -7.57
CA ASP A 237 3.03 12.73 -7.71
C ASP A 237 2.56 13.49 -6.47
N LEU A 238 1.59 12.94 -5.73
CA LEU A 238 1.14 13.49 -4.45
C LEU A 238 2.17 13.27 -3.34
N ILE A 239 2.76 12.08 -3.26
CA ILE A 239 3.81 11.73 -2.28
C ILE A 239 5.09 12.53 -2.57
N GLY A 240 5.42 12.66 -3.85
CA GLY A 240 6.70 13.15 -4.34
C GLY A 240 7.53 12.00 -4.93
N GLN A 241 7.99 12.16 -6.17
CA GLN A 241 8.71 11.11 -6.88
C GLN A 241 10.03 10.72 -6.19
N ASP A 242 10.76 11.70 -5.67
CA ASP A 242 12.00 11.52 -4.90
C ASP A 242 11.76 10.71 -3.61
N VAL A 243 10.67 10.97 -2.91
CA VAL A 243 10.33 10.26 -1.68
C VAL A 243 9.93 8.82 -2.00
N ASN A 244 9.05 8.62 -2.98
CA ASN A 244 8.60 7.27 -3.35
C ASN A 244 9.75 6.42 -3.90
N GLU A 245 10.58 6.99 -4.79
CA GLU A 245 11.76 6.33 -5.35
C GLU A 245 12.78 5.99 -4.24
N SER A 246 13.06 6.92 -3.32
CA SER A 246 13.99 6.67 -2.21
C SER A 246 13.55 5.49 -1.34
N VAL A 247 12.25 5.37 -1.05
CA VAL A 247 11.70 4.22 -0.30
C VAL A 247 11.83 2.93 -1.12
N THR A 248 11.53 2.96 -2.41
CA THR A 248 11.70 1.79 -3.30
C THR A 248 13.17 1.33 -3.33
N HIS A 249 14.11 2.26 -3.50
CA HIS A 249 15.54 1.97 -3.48
C HIS A 249 16.00 1.40 -2.13
N SER A 250 15.52 1.96 -1.02
CA SER A 250 15.87 1.46 0.31
C SER A 250 15.38 0.02 0.51
N VAL A 251 14.11 -0.27 0.18
CA VAL A 251 13.56 -1.64 0.27
C VAL A 251 14.37 -2.59 -0.62
N TRP A 252 14.63 -2.20 -1.87
CA TRP A 252 15.41 -3.00 -2.82
C TRP A 252 16.83 -3.31 -2.32
N GLN A 253 17.56 -2.29 -1.85
CA GLN A 253 18.91 -2.47 -1.31
C GLN A 253 18.93 -3.34 -0.06
N SER A 254 17.98 -3.12 0.85
CA SER A 254 17.85 -3.88 2.10
C SER A 254 17.43 -5.33 1.89
N PHE A 255 16.79 -5.65 0.76
CA PHE A 255 16.57 -7.03 0.30
C PHE A 255 17.71 -7.57 -0.59
N PHE A 256 18.90 -6.98 -0.51
CA PHE A 256 20.06 -7.39 -1.31
C PHE A 256 19.78 -7.40 -2.82
N GLN A 257 19.07 -6.37 -3.28
CA GLN A 257 18.72 -6.14 -4.68
C GLN A 257 17.78 -7.19 -5.29
N ASP A 258 16.91 -7.80 -4.47
CA ASP A 258 15.87 -8.71 -4.94
C ASP A 258 15.04 -8.09 -6.08
N VAL A 259 14.98 -8.78 -7.21
CA VAL A 259 14.38 -8.30 -8.47
C VAL A 259 12.90 -7.95 -8.35
N ARG A 260 12.22 -8.45 -7.32
CA ARG A 260 10.80 -8.15 -7.04
C ARG A 260 10.57 -6.71 -6.59
N PHE A 261 11.63 -6.03 -6.15
CA PHE A 261 11.59 -4.65 -5.67
C PHE A 261 12.37 -3.67 -6.55
N THR A 262 12.77 -4.08 -7.76
CA THR A 262 13.57 -3.26 -8.67
C THR A 262 12.92 -1.89 -8.97
N PRO A 263 13.64 -0.77 -8.77
CA PRO A 263 13.17 0.58 -9.12
C PRO A 263 12.91 0.75 -10.62
N SER A 264 12.01 1.67 -10.98
CA SER A 264 11.69 2.00 -12.39
C SER A 264 12.62 3.07 -12.95
N LEU A 265 13.08 2.87 -14.19
CA LEU A 265 13.86 3.87 -14.92
C LEU A 265 13.01 5.09 -15.31
N ALA A 266 11.72 4.88 -15.59
CA ALA A 266 10.81 5.97 -15.89
C ALA A 266 10.61 6.89 -14.67
N GLN A 267 10.43 6.34 -13.47
CA GLN A 267 10.39 7.14 -12.24
C GLN A 267 11.73 7.86 -11.98
N ARG A 268 12.86 7.16 -12.14
CA ARG A 268 14.21 7.73 -11.96
C ARG A 268 14.41 9.01 -12.77
N ARG A 269 13.97 9.01 -14.04
CA ARG A 269 14.08 10.19 -14.93
C ARG A 269 13.31 11.40 -14.42
N LEU A 270 12.16 11.21 -13.76
CA LEU A 270 11.41 12.31 -13.15
C LEU A 270 12.18 12.92 -11.99
N VAL A 271 12.78 12.09 -11.13
CA VAL A 271 13.59 12.55 -10.00
C VAL A 271 14.84 13.29 -10.48
N GLU A 272 15.59 12.70 -11.41
CA GLU A 272 16.82 13.30 -11.96
C GLU A 272 16.56 14.62 -12.73
N SER A 273 15.35 14.79 -13.28
CA SER A 273 14.94 16.03 -13.96
C SER A 273 14.25 17.05 -13.05
N GLY A 274 14.10 16.77 -11.74
CA GLY A 274 13.44 17.66 -10.79
C GLY A 274 11.91 17.74 -10.93
N ARG A 275 11.30 16.80 -11.67
CA ARG A 275 9.84 16.66 -11.82
C ARG A 275 9.30 15.80 -10.67
N LEU A 276 9.26 16.39 -9.49
CA LEU A 276 8.96 15.71 -8.23
C LEU A 276 7.46 15.60 -7.90
N GLY A 277 6.57 15.86 -8.86
CA GLY A 277 5.11 15.83 -8.66
C GLY A 277 4.54 17.18 -8.22
N ARG A 278 3.49 17.15 -7.39
CA ARG A 278 2.72 18.35 -7.02
C ARG A 278 3.58 19.44 -6.36
N LYS A 279 4.57 19.05 -5.56
CA LYS A 279 5.44 19.99 -4.83
C LYS A 279 6.36 20.81 -5.75
N SER A 280 6.64 20.31 -6.95
CA SER A 280 7.42 21.01 -7.98
C SER A 280 6.55 21.52 -9.12
N GLY A 281 5.22 21.39 -9.02
CA GLY A 281 4.27 21.76 -10.07
C GLY A 281 4.25 20.81 -11.28
N HIS A 282 5.07 19.74 -11.29
CA HIS A 282 5.16 18.82 -12.42
C HIS A 282 5.78 17.48 -11.99
N GLY A 283 5.21 16.38 -12.44
CA GLY A 283 5.68 15.00 -12.24
C GLY A 283 5.35 14.13 -13.44
N TRP A 284 4.53 13.09 -13.24
CA TRP A 284 3.84 12.40 -14.34
C TRP A 284 2.80 13.31 -14.99
N TYR A 285 2.16 14.14 -14.19
CA TYR A 285 1.19 15.14 -14.64
C TYR A 285 1.73 16.56 -14.49
N ASP A 286 1.18 17.47 -15.28
CA ASP A 286 1.39 18.90 -15.11
C ASP A 286 0.39 19.46 -14.09
N TYR A 287 0.92 20.17 -13.09
CA TYR A 287 0.13 20.80 -12.02
C TYR A 287 0.23 22.34 -12.06
N ALA A 288 0.77 22.90 -13.14
CA ALA A 288 0.72 24.34 -13.37
C ALA A 288 -0.74 24.84 -13.45
N GLU A 289 -0.96 26.09 -13.06
CA GLU A 289 -2.28 26.70 -13.15
C GLU A 289 -2.74 26.76 -14.62
N GLY A 290 -3.90 26.18 -14.91
CA GLY A 290 -4.45 26.10 -16.27
C GLY A 290 -3.87 24.97 -17.14
N ALA A 291 -3.06 24.07 -16.59
CA ALA A 291 -2.61 22.88 -17.30
C ALA A 291 -3.79 21.94 -17.60
N ASP A 292 -3.86 21.45 -18.84
CA ASP A 292 -4.84 20.45 -19.25
C ASP A 292 -4.49 19.10 -18.60
N ARG A 293 -5.47 18.50 -17.91
CA ARG A 293 -5.29 17.16 -17.36
C ARG A 293 -5.47 16.14 -18.48
N PRO A 294 -4.51 15.23 -18.70
CA PRO A 294 -4.69 14.15 -19.67
C PRO A 294 -5.90 13.30 -19.29
N GLU A 295 -6.80 13.10 -20.23
CA GLU A 295 -7.95 12.21 -20.08
C GLU A 295 -7.54 10.76 -20.39
N PRO A 296 -8.09 9.76 -19.67
CA PRO A 296 -7.82 8.37 -19.96
C PRO A 296 -8.39 7.97 -21.34
N HIS A 297 -7.68 7.08 -22.04
CA HIS A 297 -8.18 6.48 -23.25
C HIS A 297 -9.55 5.83 -23.01
N THR A 298 -10.53 6.19 -23.83
CA THR A 298 -11.89 5.63 -23.78
C THR A 298 -12.33 5.34 -25.20
N ALA A 299 -12.60 4.06 -25.47
CA ALA A 299 -12.95 3.56 -26.78
C ALA A 299 -14.28 4.16 -27.29
N GLU A 300 -14.37 4.34 -28.60
CA GLU A 300 -15.60 4.79 -29.25
C GLU A 300 -16.78 3.84 -29.00
N LYS A 301 -18.00 4.34 -29.17
CA LYS A 301 -19.21 3.54 -29.00
C LYS A 301 -19.26 2.41 -30.03
N ALA A 302 -19.40 1.18 -29.55
CA ALA A 302 -19.60 -0.01 -30.36
C ALA A 302 -20.98 -0.62 -30.12
N ARG A 303 -21.44 -1.46 -31.05
CA ARG A 303 -22.73 -2.14 -30.92
C ARG A 303 -22.58 -3.34 -29.99
N PRO A 304 -23.48 -3.54 -29.01
CA PRO A 304 -23.43 -4.74 -28.19
C PRO A 304 -23.69 -6.00 -29.04
N PRO A 305 -23.06 -7.14 -28.68
CA PRO A 305 -23.34 -8.40 -29.32
C PRO A 305 -24.77 -8.86 -29.00
N ALA A 306 -25.39 -9.61 -29.92
CA ALA A 306 -26.75 -10.11 -29.73
C ALA A 306 -26.82 -11.22 -28.65
N TYR A 307 -25.73 -11.98 -28.51
CA TYR A 307 -25.58 -13.03 -27.52
C TYR A 307 -24.10 -13.23 -27.20
N VAL A 308 -23.83 -13.92 -26.09
CA VAL A 308 -22.52 -14.51 -25.77
C VAL A 308 -22.71 -15.98 -25.41
N VAL A 309 -21.70 -16.80 -25.65
CA VAL A 309 -21.64 -18.18 -25.15
C VAL A 309 -20.63 -18.21 -24.00
N ALA A 310 -21.04 -18.66 -22.82
CA ALA A 310 -20.17 -18.89 -21.69
C ALA A 310 -19.74 -20.36 -21.69
N GLU A 311 -18.44 -20.58 -21.82
CA GLU A 311 -17.81 -21.89 -21.75
C GLU A 311 -17.07 -21.98 -20.41
N GLY A 312 -17.48 -22.94 -19.56
CA GLY A 312 -16.89 -23.15 -18.23
C GLY A 312 -17.26 -22.09 -17.16
N ASP A 313 -16.51 -22.10 -16.06
CA ASP A 313 -16.69 -21.19 -14.91
C ASP A 313 -15.78 -19.97 -15.02
N LEU A 314 -16.35 -18.77 -15.21
CA LEU A 314 -15.66 -17.46 -15.25
C LEU A 314 -14.93 -17.08 -13.95
N GLY A 315 -15.01 -17.91 -12.90
CA GLY A 315 -14.25 -17.77 -11.66
C GLY A 315 -14.52 -16.41 -11.01
N PRO A 316 -13.48 -15.57 -10.79
CA PRO A 316 -13.66 -14.21 -10.25
C PRO A 316 -14.63 -13.32 -11.05
N ALA A 317 -14.87 -13.63 -12.33
CA ALA A 317 -15.74 -12.87 -13.22
C ALA A 317 -17.13 -13.51 -13.43
N SER A 318 -17.49 -14.54 -12.65
CA SER A 318 -18.80 -15.23 -12.73
C SER A 318 -20.01 -14.31 -12.63
N GLU A 319 -19.91 -13.20 -11.89
CA GLU A 319 -20.99 -12.21 -11.78
C GLU A 319 -21.31 -11.49 -13.11
N LEU A 320 -20.38 -11.49 -14.09
CA LEU A 320 -20.61 -10.90 -15.41
C LEU A 320 -21.80 -11.54 -16.11
N LEU A 321 -22.02 -12.86 -15.97
CA LEU A 321 -23.15 -13.53 -16.63
C LEU A 321 -24.50 -12.95 -16.20
N GLY A 322 -24.64 -12.56 -14.93
CA GLY A 322 -25.82 -11.87 -14.42
C GLY A 322 -25.98 -10.49 -15.05
N LEU A 323 -24.90 -9.70 -15.07
CA LEU A 323 -24.88 -8.36 -15.66
C LEU A 323 -25.21 -8.36 -17.16
N ILE A 324 -24.70 -9.35 -17.90
CA ILE A 324 -24.95 -9.50 -19.34
C ILE A 324 -26.43 -9.77 -19.61
N ARG A 325 -27.06 -10.65 -18.81
CA ARG A 325 -28.51 -10.91 -18.90
C ARG A 325 -29.34 -9.67 -18.54
N GLU A 326 -28.95 -8.94 -17.50
CA GLU A 326 -29.62 -7.70 -17.08
C GLU A 326 -29.54 -6.60 -18.15
N ALA A 327 -28.44 -6.56 -18.91
CA ALA A 327 -28.28 -5.67 -20.06
C ALA A 327 -29.09 -6.09 -21.31
N GLY A 328 -29.84 -7.19 -21.24
CA GLY A 328 -30.67 -7.70 -22.33
C GLY A 328 -29.92 -8.50 -23.40
N ILE A 329 -28.67 -8.89 -23.13
CA ILE A 329 -27.86 -9.73 -24.02
C ILE A 329 -28.10 -11.20 -23.66
N GLN A 330 -28.38 -12.03 -24.67
CA GLN A 330 -28.63 -13.46 -24.43
C GLN A 330 -27.33 -14.16 -24.00
N VAL A 331 -27.34 -14.88 -22.88
CA VAL A 331 -26.24 -15.76 -22.46
C VAL A 331 -26.63 -17.21 -22.74
N ARG A 332 -25.79 -17.91 -23.51
CA ARG A 332 -25.85 -19.37 -23.71
C ARG A 332 -24.75 -20.00 -22.86
N GLU A 333 -25.02 -21.12 -22.21
CA GLU A 333 -24.02 -21.82 -21.39
C GLU A 333 -23.73 -23.18 -22.02
N GLU A 334 -22.45 -23.51 -22.17
CA GLU A 334 -21.97 -24.79 -22.70
C GLU A 334 -21.00 -25.40 -21.69
N ASP A 335 -21.24 -26.67 -21.34
CA ASP A 335 -20.36 -27.46 -20.49
C ASP A 335 -19.16 -27.92 -21.33
N GLU A 336 -18.02 -27.23 -21.22
CA GLU A 336 -16.75 -27.66 -21.84
C GLU A 336 -15.71 -28.05 -20.79
N ASP A 337 -14.93 -29.09 -21.10
CA ASP A 337 -13.82 -29.61 -20.27
C ASP A 337 -12.52 -28.76 -20.38
N HIS A 338 -12.44 -27.80 -21.30
CA HIS A 338 -11.19 -27.12 -21.68
C HIS A 338 -11.30 -25.59 -21.82
N GLY A 339 -11.50 -24.92 -20.68
CA GLY A 339 -11.23 -23.49 -20.52
C GLY A 339 -12.43 -22.67 -20.08
N THR A 340 -12.12 -21.50 -19.53
CA THR A 340 -13.07 -20.53 -19.01
C THR A 340 -13.07 -19.29 -19.90
N ARG A 341 -14.10 -19.09 -20.72
CA ARG A 341 -14.15 -17.95 -21.66
C ARG A 341 -15.57 -17.59 -22.08
N LEU A 342 -15.71 -16.39 -22.64
CA LEU A 342 -16.91 -15.97 -23.36
C LEU A 342 -16.62 -16.01 -24.87
N VAL A 343 -17.45 -16.67 -25.66
CA VAL A 343 -17.39 -16.63 -27.12
C VAL A 343 -18.39 -15.62 -27.66
N LEU A 344 -17.91 -14.73 -28.53
CA LEU A 344 -18.71 -13.71 -29.19
C LEU A 344 -19.36 -14.22 -30.48
N PRO A 345 -20.39 -13.55 -31.01
CA PRO A 345 -21.05 -13.95 -32.25
C PRO A 345 -20.11 -14.05 -33.47
N GLY A 346 -19.04 -13.23 -33.51
CA GLY A 346 -18.01 -13.31 -34.53
C GLY A 346 -17.08 -14.53 -34.46
N GLY A 347 -17.17 -15.33 -33.38
CA GLY A 347 -16.31 -16.48 -33.12
C GLY A 347 -15.05 -16.14 -32.32
N GLY A 348 -14.76 -14.86 -32.11
CA GLY A 348 -13.69 -14.42 -31.22
C GLY A 348 -14.01 -14.64 -29.75
N GLN A 349 -12.98 -14.65 -28.92
CA GLN A 349 -13.07 -15.06 -27.52
C GLN A 349 -12.72 -13.92 -26.57
N LEU A 350 -13.39 -13.86 -25.43
CA LEU A 350 -13.06 -13.01 -24.29
C LEU A 350 -12.59 -13.86 -23.13
N ALA A 351 -11.43 -13.52 -22.59
CA ALA A 351 -10.85 -14.17 -21.42
C ALA A 351 -10.59 -13.15 -20.31
N LEU A 352 -10.77 -13.58 -19.06
CA LEU A 352 -10.32 -12.79 -17.91
C LEU A 352 -8.79 -12.74 -17.92
N ALA A 353 -8.22 -11.58 -17.57
CA ALA A 353 -6.78 -11.41 -17.44
C ALA A 353 -6.14 -12.51 -16.58
N ASP A 354 -5.22 -13.23 -17.22
CA ASP A 354 -4.33 -14.22 -16.64
C ASP A 354 -2.88 -13.80 -16.92
N GLY A 355 -1.90 -14.67 -16.69
CA GLY A 355 -0.51 -14.37 -16.97
C GLY A 355 -0.12 -14.46 -18.44
N GLN A 356 -1.07 -14.69 -19.35
CA GLN A 356 -0.84 -14.96 -20.77
C GLN A 356 -1.07 -13.73 -21.64
N THR A 357 -0.74 -13.84 -22.93
CA THR A 357 -0.82 -12.74 -23.90
C THR A 357 -1.76 -13.08 -25.04
N SER A 358 -2.44 -12.07 -25.59
CA SER A 358 -3.35 -12.30 -26.72
C SER A 358 -2.63 -12.72 -28.00
N VAL A 359 -1.33 -12.43 -28.16
CA VAL A 359 -0.51 -12.95 -29.28
C VAL A 359 -0.36 -14.47 -29.31
N GLU A 360 -0.61 -15.17 -28.20
CA GLU A 360 -0.52 -16.64 -28.14
C GLU A 360 -1.74 -17.34 -28.75
N PHE A 361 -2.82 -16.58 -28.95
CA PHE A 361 -4.11 -17.12 -29.36
C PHE A 361 -4.63 -16.43 -30.60
N ARG A 362 -5.50 -17.14 -31.31
CA ARG A 362 -6.19 -16.58 -32.46
C ARG A 362 -7.46 -15.87 -31.99
N ASP A 363 -7.53 -14.57 -32.25
CA ASP A 363 -8.75 -13.76 -32.08
C ASP A 363 -9.31 -13.76 -30.64
N VAL A 364 -8.41 -13.55 -29.66
CA VAL A 364 -8.74 -13.37 -28.24
C VAL A 364 -8.63 -11.90 -27.84
N VAL A 365 -9.54 -11.47 -26.97
CA VAL A 365 -9.48 -10.20 -26.22
C VAL A 365 -9.46 -10.53 -24.74
N TYR A 366 -8.48 -10.02 -24.01
CA TYR A 366 -8.49 -10.09 -22.55
C TYR A 366 -9.25 -8.92 -21.95
N PHE A 367 -9.97 -9.14 -20.85
CA PHE A 367 -10.52 -8.09 -20.01
C PHE A 367 -9.94 -8.18 -18.61
N ASP A 368 -9.67 -7.02 -18.00
CA ASP A 368 -8.97 -6.97 -16.71
C ASP A 368 -9.86 -7.42 -15.53
N LEU A 369 -9.22 -7.72 -14.41
CA LEU A 369 -9.88 -7.97 -13.15
C LEU A 369 -10.57 -6.69 -12.63
N ALA A 370 -11.84 -6.80 -12.25
CA ALA A 370 -12.51 -5.78 -11.46
C ALA A 370 -12.60 -6.21 -9.99
N LEU A 371 -12.52 -5.24 -9.08
CA LEU A 371 -12.84 -5.47 -7.66
C LEU A 371 -14.30 -5.89 -7.49
N ASP A 372 -15.19 -5.33 -8.29
CA ASP A 372 -16.63 -5.59 -8.32
C ASP A 372 -17.12 -5.14 -9.70
N TYR A 373 -17.47 -6.08 -10.57
CA TYR A 373 -17.86 -5.79 -11.94
C TYR A 373 -19.18 -5.03 -12.01
N ARG A 374 -20.06 -5.16 -11.01
CA ARG A 374 -21.31 -4.40 -10.95
C ARG A 374 -21.03 -2.93 -10.68
N ARG A 375 -20.13 -2.62 -9.74
CA ARG A 375 -19.80 -1.25 -9.33
C ARG A 375 -18.75 -0.56 -10.18
N ALA A 376 -17.88 -1.31 -10.85
CA ALA A 376 -16.84 -0.74 -11.70
C ALA A 376 -17.46 0.18 -12.76
N THR A 377 -16.86 1.34 -13.03
CA THR A 377 -17.34 2.25 -14.09
C THR A 377 -16.50 2.15 -15.35
N ARG A 378 -15.35 1.46 -15.28
CA ARG A 378 -14.41 1.27 -16.38
C ARG A 378 -13.91 -0.17 -16.41
N ILE A 379 -13.56 -0.65 -17.59
CA ILE A 379 -12.86 -1.92 -17.79
C ILE A 379 -11.72 -1.70 -18.79
N ALA A 380 -10.57 -2.37 -18.57
CA ALA A 380 -9.52 -2.43 -19.58
C ALA A 380 -9.69 -3.67 -20.45
N LEU A 381 -9.48 -3.51 -21.76
CA LEU A 381 -9.38 -4.59 -22.73
C LEU A 381 -7.99 -4.63 -23.35
N SER A 382 -7.41 -5.81 -23.50
CA SER A 382 -6.15 -6.04 -24.20
C SER A 382 -6.40 -6.89 -25.44
N ALA A 383 -5.83 -6.50 -26.56
CA ALA A 383 -5.93 -7.20 -27.84
C ALA A 383 -4.60 -7.10 -28.59
N SER A 384 -4.24 -8.17 -29.30
CA SER A 384 -3.04 -8.20 -30.13
C SER A 384 -3.31 -7.55 -31.48
N GLN A 385 -2.26 -7.36 -32.28
CA GLN A 385 -2.40 -6.87 -33.65
C GLN A 385 -3.13 -7.87 -34.56
N ASP A 386 -3.16 -9.15 -34.17
CA ASP A 386 -3.82 -10.22 -34.91
C ASP A 386 -5.28 -10.44 -34.47
N THR A 387 -5.72 -9.80 -33.38
CA THR A 387 -7.12 -9.80 -32.97
C THR A 387 -7.97 -9.03 -33.97
N SER A 388 -9.08 -9.63 -34.41
CA SER A 388 -9.93 -9.01 -35.43
C SER A 388 -10.62 -7.77 -34.89
N ALA A 389 -10.77 -6.75 -35.75
CA ALA A 389 -11.50 -5.54 -35.41
C ALA A 389 -12.96 -5.81 -35.02
N GLN A 390 -13.55 -6.88 -35.56
CA GLN A 390 -14.89 -7.31 -35.19
C GLN A 390 -14.93 -7.79 -33.74
N THR A 391 -14.03 -8.68 -33.34
CA THR A 391 -13.97 -9.22 -31.98
C THR A 391 -13.72 -8.13 -30.94
N LEU A 392 -12.79 -7.20 -31.21
CA LEU A 392 -12.56 -6.06 -30.33
C LEU A 392 -13.79 -5.13 -30.23
N ALA A 393 -14.50 -4.90 -31.35
CA ALA A 393 -15.71 -4.08 -31.34
C ALA A 393 -16.87 -4.75 -30.59
N GLU A 394 -17.06 -6.07 -30.75
CA GLU A 394 -18.06 -6.85 -30.01
C GLU A 394 -17.74 -6.87 -28.51
N ALA A 395 -16.47 -7.06 -28.13
CA ALA A 395 -16.02 -6.99 -26.74
C ALA A 395 -16.25 -5.60 -26.13
N THR A 396 -15.90 -4.54 -26.87
CA THR A 396 -16.11 -3.16 -26.46
C THR A 396 -17.60 -2.86 -26.28
N GLY A 397 -18.43 -3.26 -27.25
CA GLY A 397 -19.88 -3.06 -27.22
C GLY A 397 -20.55 -3.83 -26.08
N LEU A 398 -20.06 -5.03 -25.76
CA LEU A 398 -20.51 -5.81 -24.61
C LEU A 398 -20.34 -5.02 -23.33
N PHE A 399 -19.12 -4.61 -22.98
CA PHE A 399 -18.86 -3.91 -21.72
C PHE A 399 -19.50 -2.52 -21.67
N GLN A 400 -19.61 -1.81 -22.80
CA GLN A 400 -20.36 -0.55 -22.88
C GLN A 400 -21.85 -0.74 -22.57
N ALA A 401 -22.47 -1.84 -23.01
CA ALA A 401 -23.85 -2.16 -22.64
C ALA A 401 -24.01 -2.52 -21.15
N LEU A 402 -22.93 -2.96 -20.50
CA LEU A 402 -22.88 -3.13 -19.04
C LEU A 402 -22.63 -1.80 -18.29
N GLY A 403 -22.62 -0.68 -19.00
CA GLY A 403 -22.43 0.66 -18.45
C GLY A 403 -20.97 0.98 -18.11
N LYS A 404 -20.00 0.36 -18.79
CA LYS A 404 -18.57 0.61 -18.56
C LYS A 404 -17.99 1.51 -19.64
N ASP A 405 -17.14 2.45 -19.24
CA ASP A 405 -16.13 3.01 -20.13
C ASP A 405 -15.09 1.92 -20.44
N VAL A 406 -14.64 1.84 -21.69
CA VAL A 406 -13.72 0.79 -22.14
C VAL A 406 -12.39 1.41 -22.49
N SER A 407 -11.32 0.98 -21.82
CA SER A 407 -9.94 1.38 -22.13
C SER A 407 -9.25 0.25 -22.89
N VAL A 408 -9.04 0.40 -24.19
CA VAL A 408 -8.21 -0.56 -24.93
C VAL A 408 -6.74 -0.22 -24.66
N ILE A 409 -5.98 -1.21 -24.21
CA ILE A 409 -4.56 -1.12 -23.89
C ILE A 409 -3.76 -2.06 -24.81
N GLY A 410 -2.44 -1.87 -24.87
CA GLY A 410 -1.54 -2.78 -25.57
C GLY A 410 -1.50 -4.17 -24.94
N ASP A 411 -1.01 -5.16 -25.71
CA ASP A 411 -0.95 -6.55 -25.28
C ASP A 411 0.12 -6.76 -24.19
N VAL A 412 -0.32 -6.66 -22.93
CA VAL A 412 0.52 -6.84 -21.74
C VAL A 412 -0.05 -7.95 -20.88
N PRO A 413 0.72 -9.01 -20.56
CA PRO A 413 0.24 -10.12 -19.76
C PRO A 413 -0.10 -9.67 -18.34
N GLY A 414 -1.17 -10.24 -17.76
CA GLY A 414 -1.70 -9.84 -16.46
C GLY A 414 -2.33 -8.45 -16.41
N MET A 415 -2.42 -7.75 -17.55
CA MET A 415 -3.07 -6.44 -17.72
C MET A 415 -2.63 -5.39 -16.68
N ILE A 416 -3.52 -4.72 -15.96
CA ILE A 416 -3.18 -3.67 -14.98
C ILE A 416 -3.56 -4.11 -13.57
N VAL A 417 -4.84 -4.40 -13.34
CA VAL A 417 -5.35 -4.72 -12.00
C VAL A 417 -4.95 -6.12 -11.60
N ALA A 418 -5.13 -7.11 -12.47
CA ALA A 418 -4.90 -8.52 -12.16
C ALA A 418 -3.44 -8.78 -11.73
N ARG A 419 -2.45 -8.34 -12.52
CA ARG A 419 -1.02 -8.45 -12.16
C ARG A 419 -0.68 -7.73 -10.85
N THR A 420 -1.26 -6.55 -10.63
CA THR A 420 -0.98 -5.74 -9.44
C THR A 420 -1.48 -6.45 -8.19
N VAL A 421 -2.73 -6.91 -8.20
CA VAL A 421 -3.33 -7.64 -7.08
C VAL A 421 -2.61 -8.96 -6.82
N ALA A 422 -2.29 -9.73 -7.87
CA ALA A 422 -1.57 -11.00 -7.72
C ALA A 422 -0.20 -10.82 -7.05
N ARG A 423 0.56 -9.79 -7.43
CA ARG A 423 1.85 -9.46 -6.77
C ARG A 423 1.70 -9.01 -5.32
N ILE A 424 0.65 -8.23 -5.01
CA ILE A 424 0.34 -7.83 -3.63
C ILE A 424 0.02 -9.06 -2.77
N VAL A 425 -0.80 -9.98 -3.29
CA VAL A 425 -1.15 -11.23 -2.62
C VAL A 425 0.09 -12.10 -2.38
N ASP A 426 0.95 -12.28 -3.38
CA ASP A 426 2.19 -13.06 -3.25
C ASP A 426 3.12 -12.51 -2.15
N LEU A 427 3.36 -11.20 -2.15
CA LEU A 427 4.21 -10.58 -1.13
C LEU A 427 3.60 -10.67 0.28
N ALA A 428 2.28 -10.65 0.41
CA ALA A 428 1.59 -10.84 1.68
C ALA A 428 1.78 -12.28 2.21
N HIS A 429 1.59 -13.30 1.36
CA HIS A 429 1.86 -14.70 1.73
C HIS A 429 3.33 -14.92 2.10
N ASP A 430 4.27 -14.35 1.34
CA ASP A 430 5.71 -14.42 1.66
C ASP A 430 6.04 -13.71 2.99
N ALA A 431 5.37 -12.61 3.32
CA ALA A 431 5.54 -11.91 4.60
C ALA A 431 5.07 -12.77 5.78
N VAL A 432 3.89 -13.37 5.70
CA VAL A 432 3.38 -14.28 6.76
C VAL A 432 4.29 -15.50 6.92
N ALA A 433 4.68 -16.14 5.83
CA ALA A 433 5.54 -17.32 5.87
C ALA A 433 6.92 -17.04 6.49
N LYS A 434 7.39 -15.79 6.43
CA LYS A 434 8.64 -15.33 7.05
C LYS A 434 8.46 -14.79 8.47
N GLY A 435 7.26 -14.89 9.03
CA GLY A 435 6.96 -14.43 10.39
C GLY A 435 6.99 -12.91 10.54
N VAL A 436 6.71 -12.15 9.47
CA VAL A 436 6.72 -10.69 9.51
C VAL A 436 5.55 -10.17 10.32
N ALA A 437 4.33 -10.65 10.05
CA ALA A 437 3.10 -10.23 10.70
C ALA A 437 2.02 -11.31 10.48
N THR A 438 0.88 -11.17 11.17
CA THR A 438 -0.29 -12.03 10.95
C THR A 438 -1.05 -11.63 9.69
N GLU A 439 -1.91 -12.52 9.16
CA GLU A 439 -2.78 -12.20 8.03
C GLU A 439 -3.70 -11.00 8.33
N GLU A 440 -4.27 -10.95 9.54
CA GLU A 440 -5.18 -9.89 10.00
C GLU A 440 -4.47 -8.53 10.12
N ASP A 441 -3.25 -8.52 10.66
CA ASP A 441 -2.43 -7.32 10.77
C ASP A 441 -2.04 -6.79 9.38
N ILE A 442 -1.73 -7.67 8.43
CA ILE A 442 -1.44 -7.29 7.04
C ILE A 442 -2.67 -6.69 6.37
N ASP A 443 -3.83 -7.34 6.47
CA ASP A 443 -5.08 -6.82 5.90
C ASP A 443 -5.44 -5.45 6.51
N THR A 444 -5.24 -5.29 7.83
CA THR A 444 -5.47 -4.03 8.55
C THR A 444 -4.49 -2.95 8.11
N ALA A 445 -3.19 -3.28 8.03
CA ALA A 445 -2.14 -2.36 7.63
C ALA A 445 -2.37 -1.82 6.22
N MET A 446 -2.72 -2.68 5.26
CA MET A 446 -2.92 -2.23 3.88
C MET A 446 -4.20 -1.40 3.70
N ARG A 447 -5.29 -1.73 4.41
CA ARG A 447 -6.52 -0.92 4.39
C ARG A 447 -6.33 0.45 5.04
N LEU A 448 -5.64 0.52 6.19
CA LEU A 448 -5.55 1.75 6.96
C LEU A 448 -4.33 2.63 6.61
N GLY A 449 -3.22 2.01 6.19
CA GLY A 449 -1.97 2.70 5.86
C GLY A 449 -1.99 3.30 4.46
N VAL A 450 -2.55 2.59 3.48
CA VAL A 450 -2.56 3.01 2.07
C VAL A 450 -3.95 3.02 1.43
N ASN A 451 -5.02 2.88 2.23
CA ASN A 451 -6.40 2.94 1.75
C ASN A 451 -6.72 1.91 0.66
N TYR A 452 -6.15 0.71 0.74
CA TYR A 452 -6.56 -0.36 -0.17
C TYR A 452 -8.03 -0.72 0.06
N PRO A 453 -8.78 -1.02 -1.02
CA PRO A 453 -10.20 -1.33 -0.89
C PRO A 453 -10.46 -2.66 -0.16
N LEU A 454 -9.51 -3.60 -0.24
CA LEU A 454 -9.50 -4.86 0.50
C LEU A 454 -8.10 -5.15 1.02
N GLY A 455 -8.02 -5.96 2.07
CA GLY A 455 -6.76 -6.55 2.50
C GLY A 455 -6.23 -7.60 1.48
N PRO A 456 -4.90 -7.81 1.38
CA PRO A 456 -4.33 -8.85 0.54
C PRO A 456 -4.89 -10.26 0.75
N PHE A 457 -5.15 -10.67 2.00
CA PHE A 457 -5.73 -11.99 2.28
C PHE A 457 -7.24 -12.02 2.03
N GLU A 458 -7.95 -10.89 2.19
CA GLU A 458 -9.33 -10.75 1.70
C GLU A 458 -9.40 -10.95 0.18
N TRP A 459 -8.50 -10.34 -0.60
CA TRP A 459 -8.37 -10.61 -2.03
C TRP A 459 -8.05 -12.07 -2.32
N SER A 460 -7.05 -12.66 -1.64
CA SER A 460 -6.67 -14.07 -1.81
C SER A 460 -7.85 -15.02 -1.59
N ARG A 461 -8.67 -14.77 -0.56
CA ARG A 461 -9.87 -15.57 -0.28
C ARG A 461 -10.94 -15.40 -1.35
N ARG A 462 -11.19 -14.15 -1.79
CA ARG A 462 -12.25 -13.83 -2.76
C ARG A 462 -11.94 -14.31 -4.18
N LEU A 463 -10.68 -14.20 -4.61
CA LEU A 463 -10.24 -14.57 -5.96
C LEU A 463 -9.97 -16.08 -6.10
N GLY A 464 -9.86 -16.78 -4.96
CA GLY A 464 -9.57 -18.20 -4.91
C GLY A 464 -8.09 -18.49 -4.72
N ARG A 465 -7.80 -19.56 -3.98
CA ARG A 465 -6.46 -19.94 -3.52
C ARG A 465 -5.40 -20.06 -4.64
N ASN A 466 -5.83 -20.52 -5.81
CA ASN A 466 -4.93 -20.80 -6.93
C ASN A 466 -4.75 -19.61 -7.88
N TRP A 467 -5.61 -18.60 -7.80
CA TRP A 467 -5.70 -17.56 -8.82
C TRP A 467 -4.40 -16.76 -8.94
N ALA A 468 -3.90 -16.23 -7.83
CA ALA A 468 -2.68 -15.43 -7.83
C ALA A 468 -1.45 -16.27 -8.22
N TYR A 469 -1.40 -17.55 -7.80
CA TYR A 469 -0.33 -18.46 -8.18
C TYR A 469 -0.31 -18.70 -9.69
N ALA A 470 -1.45 -19.12 -10.27
CA ALA A 470 -1.55 -19.44 -11.69
C ALA A 470 -1.21 -18.23 -12.57
N LEU A 471 -1.76 -17.05 -12.23
CA LEU A 471 -1.45 -15.81 -12.95
C LEU A 471 0.04 -15.50 -12.92
N LEU A 472 0.68 -15.56 -11.75
CA LEU A 472 2.09 -15.24 -11.61
C LEU A 472 3.02 -16.27 -12.24
N ASP A 473 2.65 -17.56 -12.21
CA ASP A 473 3.40 -18.63 -12.86
C ASP A 473 3.39 -18.45 -14.38
N ASP A 474 2.21 -18.20 -14.97
CA ASP A 474 2.08 -17.86 -16.39
C ASP A 474 2.85 -16.59 -16.76
N LEU A 475 2.76 -15.55 -15.94
CA LEU A 475 3.46 -14.29 -16.17
C LEU A 475 4.99 -14.48 -16.08
N HIS A 476 5.47 -15.33 -15.18
CA HIS A 476 6.88 -15.68 -15.07
C HIS A 476 7.41 -16.46 -16.27
N LEU A 477 6.58 -17.32 -16.89
CA LEU A 477 6.98 -18.03 -18.12
C LEU A 477 7.22 -17.06 -19.29
N ARG A 478 6.46 -15.96 -19.38
CA ARG A 478 6.57 -14.94 -20.44
C ARG A 478 7.58 -13.85 -20.12
N ASP A 479 7.76 -13.53 -18.84
CA ASP A 479 8.85 -12.69 -18.34
C ASP A 479 9.69 -13.47 -17.30
N PRO A 480 10.68 -14.26 -17.78
CA PRO A 480 11.53 -15.09 -16.93
C PRO A 480 12.66 -14.30 -16.24
N SER A 481 12.45 -13.01 -15.94
CA SER A 481 13.37 -12.18 -15.14
C SER A 481 13.46 -12.59 -13.66
N GLY A 482 12.54 -13.45 -13.20
CA GLY A 482 12.38 -13.82 -11.79
C GLY A 482 11.52 -12.84 -10.99
N ARG A 483 11.15 -11.68 -11.55
CA ARG A 483 10.29 -10.69 -10.91
C ARG A 483 8.90 -11.23 -10.56
N TYR A 484 8.36 -12.11 -11.41
CA TYR A 484 7.02 -12.69 -11.24
C TYR A 484 7.03 -14.10 -10.66
N ALA A 485 8.20 -14.67 -10.37
CA ALA A 485 8.29 -16.01 -9.81
C ALA A 485 7.45 -16.10 -8.52
N PRO A 486 6.42 -16.96 -8.46
CA PRO A 486 5.59 -17.11 -7.28
C PRO A 486 6.44 -17.50 -6.07
N SER A 487 6.17 -16.91 -4.91
CA SER A 487 6.85 -17.33 -3.69
C SER A 487 6.52 -18.78 -3.33
N LEU A 488 7.43 -19.46 -2.65
CA LEU A 488 7.17 -20.80 -2.12
C LEU A 488 5.96 -20.80 -1.16
N ALA A 489 5.70 -19.68 -0.48
CA ALA A 489 4.53 -19.51 0.38
C ALA A 489 3.23 -19.57 -0.43
N LEU A 490 3.14 -18.78 -1.51
CA LEU A 490 1.98 -18.78 -2.40
C LEU A 490 1.80 -20.13 -3.11
N TYR A 491 2.89 -20.77 -3.56
CA TYR A 491 2.86 -22.13 -4.09
C TYR A 491 2.25 -23.10 -3.08
N ARG A 492 2.75 -23.12 -1.83
CA ARG A 492 2.22 -24.01 -0.79
C ARG A 492 0.74 -23.73 -0.48
N HIS A 493 0.33 -22.47 -0.51
CA HIS A 493 -1.07 -22.06 -0.32
C HIS A 493 -1.98 -22.62 -1.42
N ALA A 494 -1.57 -22.52 -2.68
CA ALA A 494 -2.34 -23.03 -3.82
C ALA A 494 -2.51 -24.56 -3.77
N TYR A 495 -1.49 -25.30 -3.33
CA TYR A 495 -1.55 -26.77 -3.26
C TYR A 495 -2.06 -27.33 -1.91
N ALA A 496 -2.44 -26.48 -0.96
CA ALA A 496 -2.98 -26.93 0.32
C ALA A 496 -4.40 -27.50 0.15
N THR A 497 -4.56 -28.82 0.33
CA THR A 497 -5.89 -29.47 0.34
C THR A 497 -6.69 -29.10 1.59
N ASP A 498 -8.03 -29.00 1.47
CA ASP A 498 -8.98 -28.72 2.58
C ASP A 498 -8.96 -29.74 3.73
N LYS A 499 -8.15 -30.81 3.65
CA LYS A 499 -8.12 -31.89 4.63
C LYS A 499 -7.57 -31.51 6.01
N ARG A 500 -7.10 -30.27 6.24
CA ARG A 500 -6.51 -29.86 7.52
C ARG A 500 -7.48 -29.23 8.53
N GLU A 501 -8.72 -28.94 8.16
CA GLU A 501 -9.74 -28.45 9.11
C GLU A 501 -10.64 -29.56 9.70
N GLY A 502 -10.41 -30.83 9.32
CA GLY A 502 -11.24 -31.97 9.68
C GLY A 502 -10.66 -32.96 10.69
N SER A 503 -9.70 -32.58 11.55
CA SER A 503 -9.20 -33.49 12.58
C SER A 503 -8.85 -32.81 13.90
N THR A 504 -9.87 -32.34 14.60
CA THR A 504 -9.91 -32.38 16.07
C THR A 504 -11.30 -32.86 16.47
N SER A 505 -11.48 -34.18 16.43
CA SER A 505 -12.51 -34.89 17.18
C SER A 505 -12.02 -35.17 18.59
#